data_AF-A0A5B9DBE8-F1
#
_entry.id   AF-A0A5B9DBE8-F1
#
_cell.length_a   1.000
_cell.length_b   1.000
_cell.length_c   1.000
_cell.angle_alpha   90.00
_cell.angle_beta   90.00
_cell.angle_gamma   90.00
#
_symmetry.space_group_name_H-M   'P 1'
#
loop_
_entity.id
_entity.type
_entity.pdbx_description
1 polymer ?
#
loop_
_entity_poly.entity_id
_entity_poly.type
_entity_poly.pdbx_seq_one_letter_code
_entity_poly.pdbx_strand_id
1 'polypeptide(L)'
;MIMNSELEFEPFINYESIVCSFFPDAKDKVNAACMGVHFTPTNEVYLHVYEDTHTKSILTPGTMFSINFSENFYEYVIAALRRENHEELIDELPRNSFKSLDPVPILKSAWCAVKCQVIEMPPALKSTPKCRRRESPNIRSKILSIEVYRLPKIFNNRSMNLAIEALIISTRIPLYDPISKEYSENIKNYINIKKKLIEWQDMDRFHDSFEVMDNYLLNHKVKPQDLFDF
;
A
#
# COMPACT_ATOMS: atom_id res chain seq x y z
N MET A 1 -27.45 1.15 -13.39
CA MET A 1 -28.12 0.42 -12.30
C MET A 1 -27.18 0.47 -11.10
N ILE A 2 -27.43 1.37 -10.16
CA ILE A 2 -26.62 1.53 -8.95
C ILE A 2 -27.06 0.39 -8.02
N MET A 3 -26.23 -0.63 -7.83
CA MET A 3 -26.45 -1.57 -6.76
C MET A 3 -26.22 -0.82 -5.45
N ASN A 4 -27.30 -0.51 -4.72
CA ASN A 4 -27.28 -0.28 -3.27
C ASN A 4 -26.93 -1.61 -2.57
N SER A 5 -25.78 -2.19 -2.88
CA SER A 5 -25.14 -3.13 -1.96
C SER A 5 -24.33 -2.26 -1.01
N GLU A 6 -24.83 -2.08 0.21
CA GLU A 6 -24.08 -1.45 1.29
C GLU A 6 -22.83 -2.30 1.53
N LEU A 7 -21.74 -1.96 0.85
CA LEU A 7 -20.43 -2.51 1.15
C LEU A 7 -20.07 -2.00 2.54
N GLU A 8 -20.20 -2.88 3.52
CA GLU A 8 -19.78 -2.62 4.88
C GLU A 8 -18.35 -3.11 5.09
N PHE A 9 -17.49 -2.24 5.58
CA PHE A 9 -16.18 -2.65 6.08
C PHE A 9 -16.36 -3.12 7.53
N GLU A 10 -15.96 -4.35 7.80
CA GLU A 10 -15.95 -4.87 9.15
C GLU A 10 -14.98 -4.04 10.02
N PRO A 11 -15.45 -3.52 11.17
CA PRO A 11 -14.61 -2.73 12.05
C PRO A 11 -13.41 -3.50 12.58
N PHE A 12 -12.32 -2.78 12.86
CA PHE A 12 -11.10 -3.30 13.49
C PHE A 12 -10.31 -4.35 12.67
N ILE A 13 -10.73 -4.65 11.44
CA ILE A 13 -9.91 -5.37 10.46
C ILE A 13 -8.91 -4.39 9.80
N ASN A 14 -7.67 -4.85 9.59
CA ASN A 14 -6.70 -4.13 8.76
C ASN A 14 -6.93 -4.50 7.30
N TYR A 15 -7.22 -3.50 6.47
CA TYR A 15 -7.36 -3.69 5.03
C TYR A 15 -6.14 -3.10 4.31
N GLU A 16 -5.56 -3.89 3.40
CA GLU A 16 -4.47 -3.42 2.55
C GLU A 16 -5.02 -2.63 1.37
N SER A 17 -4.59 -1.38 1.26
CA SER A 17 -5.15 -0.40 0.33
C SER A 17 -4.06 0.49 -0.28
N ILE A 18 -4.43 1.24 -1.32
CA ILE A 18 -3.58 2.29 -1.89
C ILE A 18 -4.19 3.65 -1.55
N VAL A 19 -3.50 4.40 -0.69
CA VAL A 19 -3.88 5.76 -0.32
C VAL A 19 -3.34 6.73 -1.35
N CYS A 20 -4.20 7.52 -1.96
CA CYS A 20 -3.83 8.53 -2.95
C CYS A 20 -4.17 9.94 -2.45
N SER A 21 -3.23 10.86 -2.57
CA SER A 21 -3.36 12.26 -2.18
C SER A 21 -2.58 13.16 -3.12
N PHE A 22 -3.01 14.41 -3.31
CA PHE A 22 -2.20 15.38 -4.04
C PHE A 22 -1.00 15.83 -3.22
N PHE A 23 0.12 16.11 -3.90
CA PHE A 23 1.19 16.87 -3.27
C PHE A 23 0.71 18.32 -3.03
N PRO A 24 0.98 18.93 -1.85
CA PRO A 24 0.57 20.29 -1.54
C PRO A 24 1.03 21.33 -2.57
N ASP A 25 2.25 21.14 -3.09
CA ASP A 25 2.92 22.09 -3.98
C ASP A 25 2.66 21.81 -5.48
N ALA A 26 1.96 20.72 -5.81
CA ALA A 26 1.72 20.31 -7.19
C ALA A 26 0.39 19.56 -7.34
N LYS A 27 -0.64 20.28 -7.79
CA LYS A 27 -2.01 19.75 -7.98
C LYS A 27 -2.12 18.65 -9.04
N ASP A 28 -1.12 18.50 -9.89
CA ASP A 28 -1.03 17.48 -10.92
C ASP A 28 -0.20 16.26 -10.51
N LYS A 29 0.56 16.37 -9.40
CA LYS A 29 1.31 15.26 -8.83
C LYS A 29 0.50 14.55 -7.76
N VAL A 30 0.46 13.23 -7.86
CA VAL A 30 -0.28 12.37 -6.92
C VAL A 30 0.71 11.48 -6.19
N ASN A 31 0.71 11.59 -4.87
CA ASN A 31 1.34 10.62 -3.98
C ASN A 31 0.44 9.39 -3.88
N ALA A 32 1.01 8.21 -4.08
CA ALA A 32 0.32 6.95 -3.89
C ALA A 32 1.15 6.06 -2.95
N ALA A 33 0.53 5.57 -1.88
CA ALA A 33 1.21 4.74 -0.90
C ALA A 33 0.36 3.54 -0.48
N CYS A 34 1.00 2.36 -0.39
CA CYS A 34 0.37 1.20 0.23
C CYS A 34 0.19 1.43 1.73
N MET A 35 -1.01 1.15 2.23
CA MET A 35 -1.39 1.47 3.60
C MET A 35 -2.38 0.45 4.16
N GLY A 36 -2.10 0.01 5.37
CA GLY A 36 -3.08 -0.64 6.23
C GLY A 36 -4.07 0.38 6.79
N VAL A 37 -5.36 0.16 6.55
CA VAL A 37 -6.45 1.03 7.02
C VAL A 37 -7.44 0.25 7.87
N HIS A 38 -7.93 0.88 8.94
CA HIS A 38 -8.93 0.32 9.84
C HIS A 38 -10.19 1.19 9.84
N PHE A 39 -11.33 0.55 9.63
CA PHE A 39 -12.64 1.21 9.72
C PHE A 39 -13.19 1.07 11.13
N THR A 40 -13.97 2.07 11.56
CA THR A 40 -14.68 2.04 12.85
C THR A 40 -16.20 2.02 12.65
N PRO A 41 -16.96 1.63 13.69
CA PRO A 41 -18.42 1.72 13.66
C PRO A 41 -18.96 3.16 13.54
N THR A 42 -18.11 4.17 13.74
CA THR A 42 -18.50 5.59 13.75
C THR A 42 -18.21 6.30 12.42
N ASN A 43 -18.10 5.55 11.32
CA ASN A 43 -17.79 6.08 9.98
C ASN A 43 -16.45 6.85 9.92
N GLU A 44 -15.47 6.37 10.68
CA GLU A 44 -14.10 6.87 10.67
C GLU A 44 -13.16 5.81 10.12
N VAL A 45 -12.04 6.30 9.60
CA VAL A 45 -10.95 5.46 9.16
C VAL A 45 -9.65 5.93 9.79
N TYR A 46 -8.84 4.94 10.12
CA TYR A 46 -7.58 5.09 10.80
C TYR A 46 -6.46 4.53 9.92
N LEU A 47 -5.42 5.33 9.70
CA LEU A 47 -4.29 4.97 8.83
C LEU A 47 -3.01 4.74 9.64
N HIS A 48 -2.28 3.68 9.30
CA HIS A 48 -0.97 3.38 9.89
C HIS A 48 0.18 3.96 9.08
N VAL A 49 0.29 5.28 9.08
CA VAL A 49 1.35 5.96 8.31
C VAL A 49 2.68 5.86 9.05
N TYR A 50 3.72 5.45 8.32
CA TYR A 50 5.11 5.52 8.78
C TYR A 50 5.58 6.98 8.81
N GLU A 51 6.18 7.38 9.92
CA GLU A 51 7.55 7.87 9.87
C GLU A 51 7.92 8.97 8.87
N ASP A 52 8.98 8.60 8.18
CA ASP A 52 9.71 9.34 7.17
C ASP A 52 9.08 9.08 5.79
N THR A 53 7.79 9.37 5.67
CA THR A 53 7.05 9.25 4.41
C THR A 53 6.46 10.56 3.94
N HIS A 54 6.44 10.76 2.61
CA HIS A 54 5.71 11.88 2.00
C HIS A 54 4.24 11.84 2.40
N THR A 55 3.62 10.66 2.44
CA THR A 55 2.24 10.47 2.93
C THR A 55 2.01 11.11 4.30
N LYS A 56 2.93 10.95 5.26
CA LYS A 56 2.82 11.59 6.57
C LYS A 56 2.89 13.13 6.49
N SER A 57 3.77 13.65 5.65
CA SER A 57 3.89 15.11 5.44
C SER A 57 2.67 15.72 4.75
N ILE A 58 2.01 14.95 3.88
CA ILE A 58 0.85 15.37 3.10
C ILE A 58 -0.43 15.32 3.93
N LEU A 59 -0.66 14.23 4.68
CA LEU A 59 -1.90 13.96 5.39
C LEU A 59 -2.03 14.77 6.69
N THR A 60 -2.19 16.08 6.54
CA THR A 60 -2.44 17.03 7.65
C THR A 60 -3.94 17.29 7.84
N PRO A 61 -4.40 17.77 9.02
CA PRO A 61 -5.82 18.08 9.27
C PRO A 61 -6.46 18.91 8.15
N GLY A 62 -7.63 18.47 7.68
CA GLY A 62 -8.35 19.08 6.55
C GLY A 62 -7.99 18.52 5.18
N THR A 63 -6.86 17.80 5.05
CA THR A 63 -6.44 17.18 3.78
C THR A 63 -7.44 16.13 3.33
N MET A 64 -7.83 16.20 2.06
CA MET A 64 -8.65 15.19 1.41
C MET A 64 -7.77 14.16 0.69
N PHE A 65 -8.16 12.90 0.79
CA PHE A 65 -7.48 11.80 0.13
C PHE A 65 -8.49 10.71 -0.22
N SER A 66 -8.03 9.71 -0.97
CA SER A 66 -8.80 8.51 -1.25
C SER A 66 -8.07 7.26 -0.76
N ILE A 67 -8.85 6.29 -0.30
CA ILE A 67 -8.42 4.92 -0.05
C ILE A 67 -8.93 4.09 -1.21
N ASN A 68 -8.04 3.49 -1.99
CA ASN A 68 -8.37 2.74 -3.19
C ASN A 68 -8.14 1.26 -2.94
N PHE A 69 -9.18 0.45 -3.14
CA PHE A 69 -9.06 -1.00 -3.17
C PHE A 69 -8.92 -1.44 -4.62
N SER A 70 -7.69 -1.80 -5.00
CA SER A 70 -7.35 -2.22 -6.37
C SER A 70 -7.29 -3.74 -6.48
N GLU A 71 -7.55 -4.25 -7.67
CA GLU A 71 -7.28 -5.65 -8.04
C GLU A 71 -6.01 -5.82 -8.87
N ASN A 72 -5.35 -4.71 -9.19
CA ASN A 72 -4.10 -4.70 -9.93
C ASN A 72 -2.93 -4.72 -8.93
N PHE A 73 -2.35 -5.90 -8.71
CA PHE A 73 -1.23 -6.06 -7.78
C PHE A 73 -0.03 -5.17 -8.14
N TYR A 74 0.20 -4.92 -9.43
CA TYR A 74 1.30 -4.07 -9.87
C TYR A 74 1.21 -2.65 -9.30
N GLU A 75 0.00 -2.11 -9.13
CA GLU A 75 -0.17 -0.78 -8.52
C GLU A 75 0.20 -0.78 -7.04
N TYR A 76 -0.01 -1.88 -6.32
CA TYR A 76 0.47 -2.01 -4.94
C TYR A 76 2.00 -2.02 -4.91
N VAL A 77 2.64 -2.74 -5.83
CA VAL A 77 4.11 -2.77 -5.90
C VAL A 77 4.68 -1.39 -6.17
N ILE A 78 4.15 -0.66 -7.15
CA ILE A 78 4.63 0.69 -7.48
C ILE A 78 4.32 1.70 -6.36
N ALA A 79 3.20 1.57 -5.66
CA ALA A 79 2.86 2.44 -4.53
C ALA A 79 3.64 2.11 -3.24
N ALA A 80 4.19 0.89 -3.11
CA ALA A 80 4.97 0.49 -1.94
C ALA A 80 6.48 0.69 -2.14
N LEU A 81 6.98 0.43 -3.34
CA LEU A 81 8.40 0.49 -3.67
C LEU A 81 8.71 1.81 -4.35
N ARG A 82 9.38 2.70 -3.62
CA ARG A 82 9.87 3.96 -4.18
C ARG A 82 10.80 3.67 -5.35
N ARG A 83 10.63 4.41 -6.44
CA ARG A 83 11.55 4.34 -7.58
C ARG A 83 12.57 5.45 -7.46
N GLU A 84 13.85 5.12 -7.49
CA GLU A 84 14.89 6.11 -7.71
C GLU A 84 14.96 6.40 -9.20
N ASN A 85 14.80 7.67 -9.58
CA ASN A 85 15.09 8.13 -10.93
C ASN A 85 16.03 9.32 -10.84
N HIS A 86 17.27 9.16 -11.31
CA HIS A 86 18.26 10.23 -11.47
C HIS A 86 18.25 11.26 -10.31
N GLU A 87 18.41 10.76 -9.07
CA GLU A 87 18.48 11.53 -7.79
C GLU A 87 17.15 11.88 -7.11
N GLU A 88 15.98 11.59 -7.70
CA GLU A 88 14.67 11.81 -7.06
C GLU A 88 13.94 10.50 -6.71
N LEU A 89 13.33 10.46 -5.51
CA LEU A 89 12.40 9.40 -5.10
C LEU A 89 11.03 9.67 -5.72
N ILE A 90 10.60 8.81 -6.64
CA ILE A 90 9.27 8.88 -7.27
C ILE A 90 8.28 8.04 -6.46
N ASP A 91 7.44 8.71 -5.69
CA ASP A 91 6.23 8.15 -5.03
C ASP A 91 4.95 8.35 -5.89
N GLU A 92 5.15 8.60 -7.20
CA GLU A 92 4.09 8.95 -8.14
C GLU A 92 3.66 7.74 -8.98
N LEU A 93 2.35 7.50 -9.03
CA LEU A 93 1.74 6.70 -10.10
C LEU A 93 1.56 7.55 -11.35
N PRO A 94 1.73 6.98 -12.55
CA PRO A 94 1.55 7.75 -13.77
C PRO A 94 0.10 8.24 -13.87
N ARG A 95 -0.09 9.44 -14.43
CA ARG A 95 -1.41 10.11 -14.48
C ARG A 95 -2.50 9.25 -15.14
N ASN A 96 -2.11 8.38 -16.07
CA ASN A 96 -3.02 7.45 -16.74
C ASN A 96 -3.53 6.31 -15.83
N SER A 97 -2.99 6.12 -14.63
CA SER A 97 -3.51 5.19 -13.61
C SER A 97 -4.79 5.68 -12.95
N PHE A 98 -5.10 6.98 -13.05
CA PHE A 98 -6.25 7.59 -12.36
C PHE A 98 -7.44 7.79 -13.30
N LYS A 99 -8.64 7.45 -12.82
CA LYS A 99 -9.90 7.71 -13.55
C LYS A 99 -10.48 9.09 -13.25
N SER A 100 -10.26 9.56 -12.03
CA SER A 100 -10.61 10.91 -11.58
C SER A 100 -9.45 11.47 -10.78
N LEU A 101 -9.27 12.78 -10.89
CA LEU A 101 -8.37 13.56 -10.04
C LEU A 101 -9.17 14.49 -9.12
N ASP A 102 -10.40 14.86 -9.48
CA ASP A 102 -11.21 15.81 -8.72
C ASP A 102 -12.33 15.09 -7.92
N PRO A 103 -12.58 15.42 -6.64
CA PRO A 103 -11.77 16.27 -5.74
C PRO A 103 -10.54 15.58 -5.14
N VAL A 104 -10.42 14.27 -5.33
CA VAL A 104 -9.28 13.45 -4.90
C VAL A 104 -8.92 12.45 -6.01
N PRO A 105 -7.64 12.06 -6.12
CA PRO A 105 -7.21 11.06 -7.10
C PRO A 105 -7.85 9.70 -6.83
N ILE A 106 -8.41 9.04 -7.85
CA ILE A 106 -9.00 7.71 -7.74
C ILE A 106 -8.45 6.81 -8.84
N LEU A 107 -8.00 5.61 -8.48
CA LEU A 107 -7.44 4.65 -9.43
C LEU A 107 -8.50 4.11 -10.41
N LYS A 108 -8.08 3.87 -11.66
CA LYS A 108 -8.93 3.24 -12.70
C LYS A 108 -9.28 1.80 -12.35
N SER A 109 -8.33 1.08 -11.78
CA SER A 109 -8.42 -0.31 -11.36
C SER A 109 -9.30 -0.54 -10.12
N ALA A 110 -9.54 0.52 -9.33
CA ALA A 110 -10.22 0.45 -8.04
C ALA A 110 -11.63 -0.12 -8.21
N TRP A 111 -11.93 -1.19 -7.48
CA TRP A 111 -13.29 -1.74 -7.39
C TRP A 111 -14.12 -0.98 -6.35
N CYS A 112 -13.47 -0.46 -5.31
CA CYS A 112 -14.03 0.44 -4.32
C CYS A 112 -13.04 1.58 -4.04
N ALA A 113 -13.56 2.80 -3.88
CA ALA A 113 -12.81 3.93 -3.34
C ALA A 113 -13.57 4.59 -2.19
N VAL A 114 -12.85 4.91 -1.12
CA VAL A 114 -13.38 5.65 0.03
C VAL A 114 -12.75 7.03 0.03
N LYS A 115 -13.58 8.07 -0.08
CA LYS A 115 -13.12 9.46 0.02
C LYS A 115 -13.10 9.86 1.48
N CYS A 116 -11.99 10.44 1.92
CA CYS A 116 -11.77 10.76 3.32
C CYS A 116 -11.24 12.18 3.49
N GLN A 117 -11.40 12.70 4.71
CA GLN A 117 -10.75 13.93 5.15
C GLN A 117 -10.09 13.70 6.50
N VAL A 118 -8.82 14.10 6.63
CA VAL A 118 -8.07 14.01 7.88
C VAL A 118 -8.72 14.92 8.93
N ILE A 119 -9.05 14.36 10.09
CA ILE A 119 -9.58 15.10 11.25
C ILE A 119 -8.42 15.47 12.16
N GLU A 120 -7.60 14.48 12.52
CA GLU A 120 -6.62 14.61 13.60
C GLU A 120 -5.37 13.76 13.32
N MET A 121 -4.22 14.32 13.68
CA MET A 121 -2.97 13.59 13.84
C MET A 121 -2.69 13.44 15.35
N PRO A 122 -2.62 12.22 15.90
CA PRO A 122 -2.33 11.99 17.31
C PRO A 122 -1.02 12.66 17.73
N PRO A 123 -0.93 13.18 18.98
CA PRO A 123 0.27 13.87 19.48
C PRO A 123 1.55 13.02 19.44
N ALA A 124 1.45 11.68 19.50
CA ALA A 124 2.60 10.78 19.45
C ALA A 124 3.42 10.88 18.14
N LEU A 125 2.83 11.40 17.06
CA LEU A 125 3.52 11.73 15.80
C LEU A 125 4.15 13.13 15.78
N LYS A 126 3.92 13.95 16.81
CA LYS A 126 4.45 15.30 16.93
C LYS A 126 5.79 15.34 17.67
N SER A 127 6.12 14.31 18.46
CA SER A 127 7.37 14.25 19.23
C SER A 127 7.90 12.81 19.32
N THR A 128 8.90 12.48 18.50
CA THR A 128 9.75 11.27 18.54
C THR A 128 9.04 9.96 18.93
N PRO A 129 8.55 9.16 17.98
CA PRO A 129 7.87 7.94 18.33
C PRO A 129 8.86 6.82 18.59
N LYS A 130 8.40 5.94 19.47
CA LYS A 130 8.98 4.62 19.64
C LYS A 130 8.09 3.71 18.83
N CYS A 131 8.60 3.16 17.73
CA CYS A 131 7.89 2.16 16.94
C CYS A 131 7.62 0.91 17.82
N ARG A 132 6.51 0.93 18.55
CA ARG A 132 5.97 -0.21 19.28
C ARG A 132 4.63 -0.53 18.62
N ARG A 133 4.55 -1.69 17.98
CA ARG A 133 3.38 -2.32 17.33
C ARG A 133 2.03 -2.24 18.09
N ARG A 134 2.01 -1.74 19.33
CA ARG A 134 0.86 -1.71 20.26
C ARG A 134 0.27 -0.32 20.51
N GLU A 135 0.84 0.75 19.96
CA GLU A 135 0.26 2.09 20.07
C GLU A 135 -0.60 2.36 18.83
N SER A 136 -1.89 2.67 19.07
CA SER A 136 -3.00 2.86 18.12
C SER A 136 -2.72 3.67 16.85
N PRO A 137 -3.58 3.53 15.81
CA PRO A 137 -3.39 4.13 14.48
C PRO A 137 -3.09 5.63 14.42
N ASN A 138 -2.29 5.97 13.42
CA ASN A 138 -1.49 7.18 13.34
C ASN A 138 -2.19 8.36 12.66
N ILE A 139 -3.28 8.19 11.91
CA ILE A 139 -4.07 9.33 11.39
C ILE A 139 -5.55 9.00 11.47
N ARG A 140 -6.33 9.88 12.09
CA ARG A 140 -7.79 9.74 12.19
C ARG A 140 -8.47 10.58 11.11
N SER A 141 -9.37 9.96 10.36
CA SER A 141 -10.06 10.60 9.24
C SER A 141 -11.55 10.27 9.24
N LYS A 142 -12.38 11.20 8.77
CA LYS A 142 -13.81 10.93 8.51
C LYS A 142 -13.98 10.39 7.10
N ILE A 143 -14.90 9.47 6.93
CA ILE A 143 -15.36 9.01 5.62
C ILE A 143 -16.39 10.00 5.09
N LEU A 144 -16.14 10.52 3.89
CA LEU A 144 -17.03 11.44 3.19
C LEU A 144 -17.98 10.69 2.27
N SER A 145 -17.47 9.69 1.56
CA SER A 145 -18.27 8.84 0.68
C SER A 145 -17.56 7.52 0.40
N ILE A 146 -18.35 6.50 0.08
CA ILE A 146 -17.88 5.20 -0.41
C ILE A 146 -18.43 5.04 -1.82
N GLU A 147 -17.55 4.78 -2.77
CA GLU A 147 -17.89 4.58 -4.18
C GLU A 147 -17.52 3.16 -4.60
N VAL A 148 -18.54 2.32 -4.77
CA VAL A 148 -18.39 0.96 -5.28
C VAL A 148 -18.61 0.98 -6.78
N TYR A 149 -17.55 0.72 -7.55
CA TYR A 149 -17.59 0.74 -9.02
C TYR A 149 -17.97 -0.62 -9.60
N ARG A 150 -17.62 -1.69 -8.88
CA ARG A 150 -17.92 -3.08 -9.22
C ARG A 150 -17.69 -3.96 -8.00
N LEU A 151 -18.29 -5.14 -8.00
CA LEU A 151 -17.88 -6.20 -7.08
C LEU A 151 -16.45 -6.64 -7.43
N PRO A 152 -15.59 -6.88 -6.44
CA PRO A 152 -14.27 -7.43 -6.72
C PRO A 152 -14.44 -8.88 -7.19
N LYS A 153 -13.71 -9.19 -8.26
CA LYS A 153 -13.56 -10.52 -8.84
C LYS A 153 -12.61 -11.40 -8.02
N ILE A 154 -11.86 -10.81 -7.08
CA ILE A 154 -10.71 -11.43 -6.41
C ILE A 154 -10.98 -11.70 -4.90
N PHE A 155 -12.22 -11.58 -4.41
CA PHE A 155 -12.53 -12.02 -3.03
C PHE A 155 -12.05 -13.46 -2.81
N ASN A 156 -11.22 -13.69 -1.78
CA ASN A 156 -10.60 -14.98 -1.45
C ASN A 156 -9.58 -15.55 -2.45
N ASN A 157 -8.88 -14.70 -3.21
CA ASN A 157 -7.75 -15.16 -4.01
C ASN A 157 -6.48 -15.34 -3.16
N ARG A 158 -6.13 -16.61 -2.89
CA ARG A 158 -4.94 -16.96 -2.09
C ARG A 158 -3.64 -16.47 -2.69
N SER A 159 -3.53 -16.44 -4.02
CA SER A 159 -2.33 -16.01 -4.74
C SER A 159 -2.11 -14.50 -4.61
N MET A 160 -3.18 -13.71 -4.66
CA MET A 160 -3.15 -12.28 -4.36
C MET A 160 -2.70 -12.02 -2.92
N ASN A 161 -3.25 -12.76 -1.96
CA ASN A 161 -2.85 -12.62 -0.55
C ASN A 161 -1.36 -12.97 -0.34
N LEU A 162 -0.86 -14.01 -1.00
CA LEU A 162 0.56 -14.35 -0.97
C LEU A 162 1.42 -13.27 -1.62
N ALA A 163 0.98 -12.70 -2.75
CA ALA A 163 1.68 -11.62 -3.42
C ALA A 163 1.77 -10.36 -2.54
N ILE A 164 0.68 -9.99 -1.85
CA ILE A 164 0.67 -8.91 -0.86
C ILE A 164 1.66 -9.18 0.27
N GLU A 165 1.69 -10.40 0.81
CA GLU A 165 2.67 -10.77 1.85
C GLU A 165 4.11 -10.67 1.33
N ALA A 166 4.37 -11.11 0.10
CA ALA A 166 5.68 -10.96 -0.53
C ALA A 166 6.09 -9.48 -0.66
N LEU A 167 5.15 -8.59 -0.98
CA LEU A 167 5.41 -7.14 -1.02
C LEU A 167 5.73 -6.57 0.37
N ILE A 168 4.97 -6.97 1.40
CA ILE A 168 5.24 -6.58 2.79
C ILE A 168 6.63 -7.07 3.22
N ILE A 169 7.01 -8.30 2.87
CA ILE A 169 8.35 -8.83 3.14
C ILE A 169 9.42 -8.02 2.39
N SER A 170 9.19 -7.74 1.10
CA SER A 170 10.14 -7.02 0.25
C SER A 170 10.45 -5.62 0.77
N THR A 171 9.45 -4.90 1.27
CA THR A 171 9.64 -3.57 1.89
C THR A 171 10.41 -3.63 3.22
N ARG A 172 10.40 -4.77 3.93
CA ARG A 172 11.04 -4.93 5.23
C ARG A 172 12.46 -5.50 5.18
N ILE A 173 12.78 -6.34 4.19
CA ILE A 173 14.11 -6.96 4.08
C ILE A 173 15.24 -5.91 4.18
N PRO A 174 15.18 -4.76 3.49
CA PRO A 174 16.24 -3.74 3.60
C PRO A 174 16.41 -3.11 4.99
N LEU A 175 15.43 -3.27 5.88
CA LEU A 175 15.46 -2.71 7.24
C LEU A 175 16.17 -3.61 8.24
N TYR A 176 16.46 -4.86 7.89
CA TYR A 176 17.14 -5.81 8.77
C TYR A 176 18.66 -5.79 8.55
N ASP A 177 19.40 -6.10 9.60
CA ASP A 177 20.85 -6.34 9.50
C ASP A 177 21.09 -7.60 8.64
N PRO A 178 21.92 -7.53 7.57
CA PRO A 178 22.21 -8.68 6.70
C PRO A 178 22.71 -9.95 7.40
N ILE A 179 23.29 -9.84 8.60
CA ILE A 179 23.74 -11.02 9.37
C ILE A 179 22.68 -11.55 10.36
N SER A 180 21.53 -10.88 10.46
CA SER A 180 20.47 -11.26 11.39
C SER A 180 19.67 -12.47 10.94
N LYS A 181 19.09 -13.17 11.91
CA LYS A 181 18.15 -14.28 11.67
C LYS A 181 16.92 -13.78 10.91
N GLU A 182 16.40 -12.62 11.29
CA GLU A 182 15.25 -11.96 10.68
C GLU A 182 15.48 -11.71 9.19
N TYR A 183 16.65 -11.20 8.79
CA TYR A 183 17.00 -10.99 7.39
C TYR A 183 16.93 -12.31 6.60
N SER A 184 17.61 -13.35 7.07
CA SER A 184 17.64 -14.66 6.40
C SER A 184 16.27 -15.34 6.32
N GLU A 185 15.46 -15.25 7.37
CA GLU A 185 14.10 -15.81 7.41
C GLU A 185 13.16 -15.09 6.45
N ASN A 186 13.24 -13.76 6.37
CA ASN A 186 12.40 -12.99 5.45
C ASN A 186 12.76 -13.27 3.99
N ILE A 187 14.04 -13.37 3.64
CA ILE A 187 14.47 -13.80 2.30
C ILE A 187 13.92 -15.19 1.97
N LYS A 188 14.07 -16.15 2.88
CA LYS A 188 13.54 -17.50 2.68
C LYS A 188 12.03 -17.51 2.49
N ASN A 189 11.29 -16.71 3.26
CA ASN A 189 9.84 -16.59 3.14
C ASN A 189 9.44 -15.97 1.80
N TYR A 190 10.14 -14.93 1.34
CA TYR A 190 9.94 -14.32 0.03
C TYR A 190 10.11 -15.36 -1.11
N ILE A 191 11.21 -16.12 -1.10
CA ILE A 191 11.47 -17.17 -2.08
C ILE A 191 10.38 -18.26 -2.04
N ASN A 192 10.00 -18.70 -0.84
CA ASN A 192 8.96 -19.73 -0.69
C ASN A 192 7.62 -19.29 -1.28
N ILE A 193 7.26 -18.01 -1.15
CA ILE A 193 6.08 -17.46 -1.80
C ILE A 193 6.24 -17.50 -3.32
N LYS A 194 7.38 -17.05 -3.86
CA LYS A 194 7.67 -17.07 -5.30
C LYS A 194 7.54 -18.47 -5.89
N LYS A 195 8.17 -19.47 -5.26
CA LYS A 195 8.05 -20.90 -5.60
C LYS A 195 6.60 -21.35 -5.66
N LYS A 196 5.84 -21.06 -4.60
CA LYS A 196 4.44 -21.47 -4.48
C LYS A 196 3.56 -20.87 -5.57
N LEU A 197 3.77 -19.60 -5.92
CA LEU A 197 3.06 -18.95 -7.02
C LEU A 197 3.41 -19.54 -8.39
N ILE A 198 4.67 -19.97 -8.59
CA ILE A 198 5.11 -20.70 -9.80
C ILE A 198 4.44 -22.07 -9.85
N GLU A 199 4.48 -22.84 -8.77
CA GLU A 199 3.84 -24.17 -8.65
C GLU A 199 2.33 -24.10 -8.91
N TRP A 200 1.68 -23.02 -8.50
CA TRP A 200 0.27 -22.77 -8.73
C TRP A 200 -0.06 -22.24 -10.13
N GLN A 201 0.95 -22.01 -10.98
CA GLN A 201 0.79 -21.41 -12.32
C GLN A 201 0.14 -20.02 -12.30
N ASP A 202 0.27 -19.30 -11.19
CA ASP A 202 -0.28 -17.96 -11.02
C ASP A 202 0.78 -16.87 -11.19
N MET A 203 2.07 -17.23 -11.25
CA MET A 203 3.18 -16.27 -11.39
C MET A 203 3.05 -15.38 -12.62
N ASP A 204 2.50 -15.88 -13.74
CA ASP A 204 2.31 -15.08 -14.96
C ASP A 204 1.49 -13.80 -14.71
N ARG A 205 0.58 -13.83 -13.73
CA ARG A 205 -0.24 -12.67 -13.35
C ARG A 205 0.52 -11.64 -12.53
N PHE A 206 1.60 -12.05 -11.89
CA PHE A 206 2.39 -11.24 -10.97
C PHE A 206 3.82 -11.01 -11.48
N HIS A 207 4.17 -11.51 -12.66
CA HIS A 207 5.54 -11.56 -13.18
C HIS A 207 6.22 -10.18 -13.13
N ASP A 208 5.64 -9.19 -13.80
CA ASP A 208 6.15 -7.81 -13.82
C ASP A 208 6.25 -7.21 -12.42
N SER A 209 5.34 -7.61 -11.51
CA SER A 209 5.34 -7.13 -10.12
C SER A 209 6.49 -7.73 -9.32
N PHE A 210 6.76 -9.03 -9.49
CA PHE A 210 7.89 -9.71 -8.87
C PHE A 210 9.22 -9.26 -9.45
N GLU A 211 9.30 -8.94 -10.74
CA GLU A 211 10.49 -8.36 -11.35
C GLU A 211 10.85 -7.02 -10.69
N VAL A 212 9.86 -6.15 -10.46
CA VAL A 212 10.09 -4.87 -9.74
C VAL A 212 10.53 -5.12 -8.30
N MET A 213 9.92 -6.08 -7.60
CA MET A 213 10.32 -6.43 -6.22
C MET A 213 11.74 -7.02 -6.16
N ASP A 214 12.09 -7.92 -7.07
CA ASP A 214 13.43 -8.51 -7.17
C ASP A 214 14.47 -7.41 -7.41
N ASN A 215 14.24 -6.52 -8.38
CA ASN A 215 15.12 -5.40 -8.69
C ASN A 215 15.29 -4.45 -7.50
N TYR A 216 14.20 -4.17 -6.78
CA TYR A 216 14.26 -3.38 -5.55
C TYR A 216 15.15 -4.04 -4.50
N LEU A 217 15.03 -5.34 -4.27
CA LEU A 217 15.86 -6.07 -3.31
C LEU A 217 17.35 -6.08 -3.72
N LEU A 218 17.63 -6.26 -5.01
CA LEU A 218 19.00 -6.17 -5.56
C LEU A 218 19.61 -4.78 -5.33
N ASN A 219 18.86 -3.72 -5.60
CA ASN A 219 19.31 -2.34 -5.34
C ASN A 219 19.59 -2.09 -3.84
N HIS A 220 18.93 -2.84 -2.95
CA HIS A 220 19.15 -2.83 -1.50
C HIS A 220 20.17 -3.89 -1.03
N LYS A 221 21.07 -4.33 -1.92
CA LYS A 221 22.22 -5.20 -1.62
C LYS A 221 21.86 -6.63 -1.20
N VAL A 222 20.64 -7.08 -1.47
CA VAL A 222 20.33 -8.52 -1.41
C VAL A 222 21.10 -9.20 -2.54
N LYS A 223 21.77 -10.33 -2.24
CA LYS A 223 22.62 -10.98 -3.23
C LYS A 223 21.76 -11.74 -4.25
N PRO A 224 22.11 -11.75 -5.55
CA PRO A 224 21.33 -12.47 -6.56
C PRO A 224 21.08 -13.95 -6.23
N GLN A 225 22.09 -14.65 -5.70
CA GLN A 225 21.94 -16.05 -5.29
C GLN A 225 20.85 -16.24 -4.23
N ASP A 226 20.65 -15.25 -3.36
CA ASP A 226 19.65 -15.31 -2.31
C ASP A 226 18.22 -15.08 -2.85
N LEU A 227 18.06 -14.68 -4.12
CA LEU A 227 16.75 -14.42 -4.75
C LEU A 227 16.41 -15.42 -5.87
N PHE A 228 17.41 -15.98 -6.53
CA PHE A 228 17.23 -16.76 -7.75
C PHE A 228 17.69 -18.22 -7.65
N ASP A 229 18.51 -18.58 -6.66
CA ASP A 229 18.99 -19.96 -6.52
C ASP A 229 18.01 -20.77 -5.66
N PHE A 230 16.98 -21.32 -6.30
CA PHE A 230 15.92 -22.04 -5.59
C PHE A 230 15.28 -23.18 -6.37
#